data_AF-A0A7W7DCQ5-F1
#
_entry.id   AF-A0A7W7DCQ5-F1
#
_cell.length_a   1.000
_cell.length_b   1.000
_cell.length_c   1.000
_cell.angle_alpha   90.00
_cell.angle_beta   90.00
_cell.angle_gamma   90.00
#
_symmetry.space_group_name_H-M   'P 1'
#
loop_
_entity.id
_entity.type
_entity.pdbx_description
1 polymer ?
#
loop_
_entity_poly.entity_id
_entity_poly.type
_entity_poly.pdbx_seq_one_letter_code
_entity_poly.pdbx_strand_id
1 'polypeptide(L)'
;MPSFAYQRDDSRSFGELWFPAADALDTAELARRWAGWLDLRDADSPVPLRSRHAVHLARMLTGEEEAVVPNWFSTVSVTSSRYQVVVQARSHRHLCEQPGALPEEVRSPRWQALVEALEHWDDLPTARRVVVVALLTQLGFHRHAVRLVGTFAIDADPLRQQLVYEVSRAAYQLNRKSPIPYEIFGWLAGNAVRPALRTLAALQLVSTRARGSDREEAARWLADAKASLTGLGAEPDWLAHLVTSRYHRAAALHELSGRDRDPVVAHMRAALEHDDALARSAENPVQAHYQRENRGLVLEAHLKLDTLTGTASAPGDAVGQLLSLDPVDPEPLYAIGAYLAGRGDWEAALETFLRAAGSGTLRGASAANAAAVCAERLGRPDEAERARRLLLDLDPAARLPVDRADARPRG
;
A
#
# COMPACT_ATOMS: atom_id res chain seq x y z
N MET A 1 -16.71 16.97 -9.05
CA MET A 1 -16.82 15.49 -8.98
C MET A 1 -17.76 15.10 -7.85
N PRO A 2 -18.57 14.03 -8.01
CA PRO A 2 -19.33 13.48 -6.90
C PRO A 2 -18.38 13.02 -5.78
N SER A 3 -18.80 13.19 -4.54
CA SER A 3 -18.10 12.62 -3.40
C SER A 3 -18.39 11.12 -3.34
N PHE A 4 -17.36 10.30 -3.47
CA PHE A 4 -17.46 8.84 -3.30
C PHE A 4 -17.22 8.40 -1.86
N ALA A 5 -16.97 9.34 -0.93
CA ALA A 5 -16.81 9.01 0.47
C ALA A 5 -18.14 8.57 1.09
N TYR A 6 -18.11 7.49 1.86
CA TYR A 6 -19.22 7.08 2.73
C TYR A 6 -18.92 7.45 4.18
N GLN A 7 -19.97 7.51 5.01
CA GLN A 7 -19.82 7.76 6.44
C GLN A 7 -19.69 6.42 7.17
N ARG A 8 -18.77 6.36 8.13
CA ARG A 8 -18.54 5.20 8.99
C ARG A 8 -18.80 5.57 10.45
N ASP A 9 -19.38 4.66 11.20
CA ASP A 9 -19.46 4.75 12.66
C ASP A 9 -18.10 4.42 13.30
N ASP A 10 -17.32 5.46 13.57
CA ASP A 10 -15.99 5.33 14.18
C ASP A 10 -16.02 5.15 15.70
N SER A 11 -17.20 5.04 16.31
CA SER A 11 -17.35 4.73 17.75
C SER A 11 -16.84 3.33 18.11
N ARG A 12 -16.78 2.41 17.12
CA ARG A 12 -16.28 1.05 17.26
C ARG A 12 -15.04 0.84 16.41
N SER A 13 -14.03 0.24 17.03
CA SER A 13 -12.84 -0.18 16.30
C SER A 13 -13.20 -1.33 15.35
N PHE A 14 -12.47 -1.47 14.24
CA PHE A 14 -12.76 -2.53 13.27
C PHE A 14 -12.67 -3.94 13.91
N GLY A 15 -11.85 -4.09 14.97
CA GLY A 15 -11.72 -5.32 15.76
C GLY A 15 -12.95 -5.70 16.60
N GLU A 16 -13.86 -4.75 16.84
CA GLU A 16 -15.09 -4.96 17.61
C GLU A 16 -16.31 -5.23 16.72
N LEU A 17 -16.15 -5.13 15.39
CA LEU A 17 -17.24 -5.31 14.46
C LEU A 17 -17.59 -6.79 14.31
N TRP A 18 -18.89 -7.07 14.39
CA TRP A 18 -19.44 -8.36 14.03
C TRP A 18 -19.73 -8.41 12.53
N PHE A 19 -19.22 -9.44 11.86
CA PHE A 19 -19.41 -9.68 10.44
C PHE A 19 -20.41 -10.82 10.24
N PRO A 20 -21.64 -10.55 9.80
CA PRO A 20 -22.63 -11.59 9.53
C PRO A 20 -22.22 -12.49 8.35
N ALA A 21 -23.05 -13.48 8.03
CA ALA A 21 -22.96 -14.16 6.74
C ALA A 21 -23.00 -13.13 5.60
N ALA A 22 -22.11 -13.26 4.63
CA ALA A 22 -22.04 -12.34 3.49
C ALA A 22 -23.26 -12.54 2.58
N ASP A 23 -23.87 -11.44 2.13
CA ASP A 23 -25.01 -11.45 1.21
C ASP A 23 -24.56 -11.27 -0.25
N ALA A 24 -23.66 -10.32 -0.49
CA ALA A 24 -23.17 -9.95 -1.82
C ALA A 24 -21.67 -10.27 -2.05
N LEU A 25 -20.87 -10.32 -0.98
CA LEU A 25 -19.43 -10.58 -1.07
C LEU A 25 -19.12 -12.07 -1.31
N ASP A 26 -18.40 -12.37 -2.39
CA ASP A 26 -17.81 -13.70 -2.60
C ASP A 26 -16.59 -13.91 -1.70
N THR A 27 -16.86 -14.43 -0.50
CA THR A 27 -15.83 -14.65 0.54
C THR A 27 -14.80 -15.72 0.14
N ALA A 28 -15.19 -16.70 -0.69
CA ALA A 28 -14.30 -17.77 -1.13
C ALA A 28 -13.30 -17.25 -2.18
N GLU A 29 -13.77 -16.43 -3.12
CA GLU A 29 -12.90 -15.73 -4.06
C GLU A 29 -11.97 -14.75 -3.36
N LEU A 30 -12.49 -14.00 -2.37
CA LEU A 30 -11.66 -13.10 -1.57
C LEU A 30 -10.54 -13.86 -0.84
N ALA A 31 -10.85 -15.02 -0.23
CA ALA A 31 -9.85 -15.86 0.41
C ALA A 31 -8.77 -16.34 -0.57
N ARG A 32 -9.15 -16.75 -1.79
CA ARG A 32 -8.19 -17.15 -2.84
C ARG A 32 -7.28 -15.99 -3.25
N ARG A 33 -7.82 -14.80 -3.49
CA ARG A 33 -7.05 -13.60 -3.87
C ARG A 33 -6.02 -13.18 -2.83
N TRP A 34 -6.28 -13.49 -1.58
CA TRP A 34 -5.44 -13.12 -0.46
C TRP A 34 -4.66 -14.30 0.14
N ALA A 35 -4.66 -15.48 -0.48
CA ALA A 35 -3.99 -16.68 0.04
C ALA A 35 -2.51 -16.42 0.37
N GLY A 36 -1.75 -15.80 -0.55
CA GLY A 36 -0.35 -15.44 -0.31
C GLY A 36 -0.12 -14.46 0.84
N TRP A 37 -1.17 -13.81 1.34
CA TRP A 37 -1.09 -12.98 2.54
C TRP A 37 -1.60 -13.68 3.81
N LEU A 38 -2.56 -14.59 3.65
CA LEU A 38 -3.11 -15.39 4.73
C LEU A 38 -2.08 -16.41 5.24
N ASP A 39 -1.38 -17.08 4.32
CA ASP A 39 -0.48 -18.20 4.63
C ASP A 39 0.82 -18.25 3.79
N LEU A 40 1.14 -17.26 2.95
CA LEU A 40 2.38 -17.19 2.15
C LEU A 40 2.50 -18.24 1.02
N ARG A 41 1.39 -18.89 0.62
CA ARG A 41 1.37 -19.72 -0.58
C ARG A 41 1.34 -18.89 -1.86
N ASP A 42 1.82 -19.52 -2.93
CA ASP A 42 1.56 -19.02 -4.27
C ASP A 42 0.07 -19.12 -4.59
N ALA A 43 -0.41 -18.23 -5.44
CA ALA A 43 -1.79 -18.21 -5.87
C ALA A 43 -1.88 -18.57 -7.35
N ASP A 44 -2.85 -19.42 -7.68
CA ASP A 44 -3.14 -19.85 -9.05
C ASP A 44 -4.01 -18.84 -9.82
N SER A 45 -4.41 -17.75 -9.15
CA SER A 45 -5.25 -16.68 -9.70
C SER A 45 -4.59 -15.32 -9.52
N PRO A 46 -5.08 -14.27 -10.22
CA PRO A 46 -4.59 -12.92 -9.99
C PRO A 46 -4.77 -12.49 -8.52
N VAL A 47 -3.68 -12.10 -7.89
CA VAL A 47 -3.66 -11.56 -6.52
C VAL A 47 -3.16 -10.12 -6.50
N PRO A 48 -3.59 -9.30 -5.52
CA PRO A 48 -3.07 -7.95 -5.34
C PRO A 48 -1.54 -7.96 -5.26
N LEU A 49 -0.91 -6.96 -5.86
CA LEU A 49 0.56 -6.85 -5.93
C LEU A 49 1.18 -6.85 -4.53
N ARG A 50 0.53 -6.20 -3.56
CA ARG A 50 0.93 -6.20 -2.15
C ARG A 50 0.93 -7.59 -1.50
N SER A 51 0.05 -8.50 -1.92
CA SER A 51 0.09 -9.89 -1.46
C SER A 51 1.35 -10.60 -1.97
N ARG A 52 1.80 -10.27 -3.18
CA ARG A 52 3.02 -10.85 -3.77
C ARG A 52 4.29 -10.37 -3.06
N HIS A 53 4.30 -9.19 -2.43
CA HIS A 53 5.42 -8.73 -1.60
C HIS A 53 5.74 -9.73 -0.50
N ALA A 54 4.71 -10.19 0.22
CA ALA A 54 4.87 -11.15 1.30
C ALA A 54 5.43 -12.48 0.79
N VAL A 55 4.97 -12.93 -0.38
CA VAL A 55 5.46 -14.17 -1.01
C VAL A 55 6.93 -14.05 -1.42
N HIS A 56 7.34 -12.97 -2.10
CA HIS A 56 8.75 -12.73 -2.44
C HIS A 56 9.65 -12.69 -1.20
N LEU A 57 9.25 -11.97 -0.15
CA LEU A 57 10.00 -11.92 1.10
C LEU A 57 10.10 -13.28 1.78
N ALA A 58 9.04 -14.11 1.72
CA ALA A 58 9.05 -15.46 2.26
C ALA A 58 9.94 -16.41 1.44
N ARG A 59 10.00 -16.23 0.12
CA ARG A 59 10.93 -16.97 -0.77
C ARG A 59 12.39 -16.58 -0.52
N MET A 60 12.67 -15.30 -0.28
CA MET A 60 14.01 -14.86 0.15
C MET A 60 14.40 -15.45 1.51
N LEU A 61 13.44 -15.55 2.45
CA LEU A 61 13.68 -16.12 3.77
C LEU A 61 14.03 -17.61 3.71
N THR A 62 13.33 -18.35 2.84
CA THR A 62 13.53 -19.80 2.63
C THR A 62 14.68 -20.13 1.68
N GLY A 63 15.22 -19.13 0.97
CA GLY A 63 16.28 -19.33 -0.03
C GLY A 63 15.77 -19.80 -1.40
N GLU A 64 14.45 -19.80 -1.62
CA GLU A 64 13.84 -20.06 -2.93
C GLU A 64 14.12 -18.92 -3.93
N GLU A 65 14.35 -17.70 -3.43
CA GLU A 65 14.75 -16.54 -4.23
C GLU A 65 16.03 -15.91 -3.66
N GLU A 66 16.86 -15.36 -4.55
CA GLU A 66 18.04 -14.61 -4.14
C GLU A 66 17.63 -13.38 -3.31
N ALA A 67 18.22 -13.25 -2.14
CA ALA A 67 17.90 -12.16 -1.24
C ALA A 67 18.47 -10.84 -1.77
N VAL A 68 17.61 -10.00 -2.33
CA VAL A 68 17.94 -8.60 -2.62
C VAL A 68 17.91 -7.84 -1.30
N VAL A 69 19.02 -7.87 -0.56
CA VAL A 69 19.15 -7.19 0.72
C VAL A 69 20.01 -5.93 0.55
N PRO A 70 19.52 -4.78 1.00
CA PRO A 70 18.20 -4.52 1.58
C PRO A 70 17.06 -4.62 0.55
N ASN A 71 15.85 -4.91 1.04
CA ASN A 71 14.65 -4.91 0.21
C ASN A 71 14.04 -3.49 0.14
N TRP A 72 13.33 -3.19 -0.94
CA TRP A 72 12.92 -1.81 -1.25
C TRP A 72 11.43 -1.64 -1.57
N PHE A 73 10.56 -2.53 -1.11
CA PHE A 73 9.12 -2.41 -1.35
C PHE A 73 8.60 -1.07 -0.81
N SER A 74 7.83 -0.33 -1.62
CA SER A 74 7.33 1.01 -1.27
C SER A 74 6.07 0.96 -0.42
N THR A 75 5.15 0.09 -0.78
CA THR A 75 3.85 -0.05 -0.12
C THR A 75 4.00 -0.81 1.19
N VAL A 76 3.25 -0.38 2.19
CA VAL A 76 3.12 -1.06 3.47
C VAL A 76 1.64 -1.13 3.78
N SER A 77 1.17 -2.32 4.07
CA SER A 77 -0.19 -2.55 4.56
C SER A 77 -0.43 -1.74 5.84
N VAL A 78 -1.63 -1.16 5.99
CA VAL A 78 -1.99 -0.46 7.24
C VAL A 78 -2.27 -1.47 8.34
N THR A 79 -2.14 -1.08 9.60
CA THR A 79 -2.19 -1.97 10.78
C THR A 79 -3.41 -2.89 10.88
N SER A 80 -4.57 -2.46 10.39
CA SER A 80 -5.80 -3.27 10.44
C SER A 80 -6.02 -4.14 9.21
N SER A 81 -5.15 -4.07 8.19
CA SER A 81 -5.44 -4.68 6.89
C SER A 81 -5.48 -6.21 6.94
N ARG A 82 -4.59 -6.86 7.71
CA ARG A 82 -4.63 -8.32 7.92
C ARG A 82 -5.96 -8.72 8.54
N TYR A 83 -6.33 -8.06 9.64
CA TYR A 83 -7.59 -8.30 10.32
C TYR A 83 -8.77 -8.13 9.35
N GLN A 84 -8.81 -7.01 8.60
CA GLN A 84 -9.84 -6.72 7.60
C GLN A 84 -10.00 -7.87 6.60
N VAL A 85 -8.92 -8.27 5.94
CA VAL A 85 -8.97 -9.33 4.93
C VAL A 85 -9.40 -10.66 5.54
N VAL A 86 -8.87 -11.04 6.69
CA VAL A 86 -9.22 -12.30 7.35
C VAL A 86 -10.71 -12.36 7.70
N VAL A 87 -11.27 -11.30 8.31
CA VAL A 87 -12.69 -11.30 8.70
C VAL A 87 -13.61 -11.12 7.49
N GLN A 88 -13.24 -10.29 6.52
CA GLN A 88 -14.03 -10.11 5.29
C GLN A 88 -14.06 -11.40 4.45
N ALA A 89 -12.96 -12.15 4.38
CA ALA A 89 -12.91 -13.46 3.74
C ALA A 89 -13.48 -14.60 4.60
N ARG A 90 -14.03 -14.29 5.78
CA ARG A 90 -14.56 -15.26 6.76
C ARG A 90 -13.56 -16.38 7.10
N SER A 91 -12.27 -16.09 6.97
CA SER A 91 -11.17 -17.04 7.08
C SER A 91 -10.61 -17.07 8.50
N HIS A 92 -11.49 -17.11 9.51
CA HIS A 92 -11.16 -16.88 10.92
C HIS A 92 -10.05 -17.77 11.50
N ARG A 93 -9.80 -18.96 10.93
CA ARG A 93 -8.65 -19.82 11.31
C ARG A 93 -7.29 -19.16 11.04
N HIS A 94 -7.22 -18.15 10.17
CA HIS A 94 -6.02 -17.37 9.87
C HIS A 94 -5.85 -16.13 10.74
N LEU A 95 -6.80 -15.88 11.66
CA LEU A 95 -6.75 -14.76 12.58
C LEU A 95 -5.80 -15.08 13.73
N CYS A 96 -4.68 -14.37 13.80
CA CYS A 96 -3.69 -14.53 14.86
C CYS A 96 -3.02 -13.18 15.16
N GLU A 97 -2.65 -12.94 16.42
CA GLU A 97 -1.97 -11.69 16.83
C GLU A 97 -0.48 -11.69 16.49
N GLN A 98 0.11 -12.88 16.37
CA GLN A 98 1.51 -13.09 16.00
C GLN A 98 1.66 -14.35 15.14
N PRO A 99 2.72 -14.46 14.31
CA PRO A 99 2.86 -15.58 13.37
C PRO A 99 2.83 -16.97 14.01
N GLY A 100 3.49 -17.15 15.17
CA GLY A 100 3.53 -18.42 15.88
C GLY A 100 2.20 -18.86 16.51
N ALA A 101 1.20 -17.96 16.58
CA ALA A 101 -0.14 -18.30 17.07
C ALA A 101 -1.08 -18.82 15.97
N LEU A 102 -0.65 -18.83 14.71
CA LEU A 102 -1.40 -19.48 13.63
C LEU A 102 -1.42 -21.00 13.87
N PRO A 103 -2.57 -21.71 13.81
CA PRO A 103 -2.61 -23.16 14.01
C PRO A 103 -1.72 -23.90 13.00
N GLU A 104 -0.98 -24.93 13.44
CA GLU A 104 -0.02 -25.66 12.61
C GLU A 104 -0.65 -26.22 11.33
N GLU A 105 -1.88 -26.69 11.41
CA GLU A 105 -2.60 -27.31 10.31
C GLU A 105 -3.00 -26.34 9.17
N VAL A 106 -2.88 -25.02 9.39
CA VAL A 106 -3.09 -24.00 8.35
C VAL A 106 -1.80 -23.27 7.95
N ARG A 107 -0.65 -23.61 8.57
CA ARG A 107 0.65 -23.04 8.19
C ARG A 107 1.12 -23.65 6.87
N SER A 108 1.47 -22.81 5.92
CA SER A 108 2.28 -23.27 4.77
C SER A 108 3.73 -23.53 5.22
N PRO A 109 4.55 -24.25 4.42
CA PRO A 109 5.98 -24.39 4.67
C PRO A 109 6.71 -23.05 4.84
N ARG A 110 6.34 -22.03 4.04
CA ARG A 110 6.94 -20.69 4.13
C ARG A 110 6.52 -19.94 5.40
N TRP A 111 5.29 -20.16 5.87
CA TRP A 111 4.85 -19.63 7.17
C TRP A 111 5.60 -20.31 8.33
N GLN A 112 5.79 -21.62 8.24
CA GLN A 112 6.56 -22.37 9.24
C GLN A 112 8.01 -21.86 9.31
N ALA A 113 8.65 -21.60 8.16
CA ALA A 113 9.98 -20.98 8.11
C ALA A 113 10.02 -19.57 8.76
N LEU A 114 8.95 -18.77 8.62
CA LEU A 114 8.83 -17.50 9.35
C LEU A 114 8.77 -17.74 10.87
N VAL A 115 7.99 -18.71 11.33
CA VAL A 115 7.91 -19.04 12.78
C VAL A 115 9.27 -19.47 13.31
N GLU A 116 9.97 -20.37 12.63
CA GLU A 116 11.31 -20.82 13.00
C GLU A 116 12.34 -19.68 13.03
N ALA A 117 12.26 -18.75 12.06
CA ALA A 117 13.12 -17.57 12.02
C ALA A 117 12.87 -16.63 13.21
N LEU A 118 11.63 -16.55 13.70
CA LEU A 118 11.29 -15.74 14.89
C LEU A 118 11.78 -16.41 16.18
N GLU A 119 11.72 -17.74 16.27
CA GLU A 119 12.23 -18.49 17.42
C GLU A 119 13.75 -18.37 17.55
N HIS A 120 14.47 -18.29 16.43
CA HIS A 120 15.93 -18.16 16.37
C HIS A 120 16.39 -16.73 16.02
N TRP A 121 15.58 -15.72 16.34
CA TRP A 121 15.81 -14.33 15.93
C TRP A 121 17.22 -13.81 16.26
N ASP A 122 17.70 -14.10 17.47
CA ASP A 122 18.99 -13.62 17.95
C ASP A 122 20.19 -14.28 17.25
N ASP A 123 19.98 -15.43 16.62
CA ASP A 123 20.99 -16.14 15.84
C ASP A 123 20.97 -15.75 14.35
N LEU A 124 19.93 -15.03 13.90
CA LEU A 124 19.82 -14.61 12.50
C LEU A 124 20.86 -13.54 12.13
N PRO A 125 21.52 -13.66 10.96
CA PRO A 125 22.29 -12.57 10.38
C PRO A 125 21.43 -11.31 10.14
N THR A 126 22.00 -10.12 10.28
CA THR A 126 21.27 -8.84 10.11
C THR A 126 20.51 -8.77 8.78
N ALA A 127 21.08 -9.28 7.69
CA ALA A 127 20.43 -9.34 6.39
C ALA A 127 19.10 -10.13 6.42
N ARG A 128 19.06 -11.27 7.13
CA ARG A 128 17.83 -12.06 7.32
C ARG A 128 16.85 -11.36 8.26
N ARG A 129 17.36 -10.68 9.30
CA ARG A 129 16.51 -9.86 10.20
C ARG A 129 15.76 -8.76 9.43
N VAL A 130 16.40 -8.11 8.47
CA VAL A 130 15.76 -7.13 7.57
C VAL A 130 14.61 -7.77 6.78
N VAL A 131 14.81 -8.97 6.22
CA VAL A 131 13.76 -9.70 5.47
C VAL A 131 12.60 -10.07 6.39
N VAL A 132 12.88 -10.59 7.59
CA VAL A 132 11.84 -10.96 8.58
C VAL A 132 11.02 -9.73 9.00
N VAL A 133 11.66 -8.60 9.32
CA VAL A 133 10.94 -7.37 9.70
C VAL A 133 10.11 -6.82 8.56
N ALA A 134 10.64 -6.82 7.33
CA ALA A 134 9.88 -6.42 6.15
C ALA A 134 8.67 -7.34 5.94
N LEU A 135 8.84 -8.67 6.08
CA LEU A 135 7.77 -9.65 5.93
C LEU A 135 6.68 -9.45 6.98
N LEU A 136 7.03 -9.34 8.27
CA LEU A 136 6.09 -9.02 9.34
C LEU A 136 5.31 -7.74 9.06
N THR A 137 6.01 -6.72 8.56
CA THR A 137 5.44 -5.42 8.23
C THR A 137 4.45 -5.52 7.07
N GLN A 138 4.78 -6.27 6.01
CA GLN A 138 3.85 -6.52 4.91
C GLN A 138 2.63 -7.32 5.35
N LEU A 139 2.82 -8.31 6.23
CA LEU A 139 1.77 -9.14 6.83
C LEU A 139 0.88 -8.39 7.84
N GLY A 140 1.18 -7.13 8.16
CA GLY A 140 0.42 -6.33 9.12
C GLY A 140 0.76 -6.59 10.59
N PHE A 141 1.78 -7.40 10.89
CA PHE A 141 2.26 -7.68 12.25
C PHE A 141 3.18 -6.58 12.79
N HIS A 142 2.84 -5.30 12.57
CA HIS A 142 3.73 -4.18 12.91
C HIS A 142 4.11 -4.13 14.39
N ARG A 143 3.16 -4.44 15.29
CA ARG A 143 3.42 -4.47 16.74
C ARG A 143 4.45 -5.54 17.09
N HIS A 144 4.37 -6.70 16.45
CA HIS A 144 5.33 -7.79 16.66
C HIS A 144 6.70 -7.39 16.11
N ALA A 145 6.77 -6.81 14.90
CA ALA A 145 8.01 -6.31 14.30
C ALA A 145 8.74 -5.28 15.21
N VAL A 146 8.01 -4.31 15.75
CA VAL A 146 8.57 -3.29 16.67
C VAL A 146 9.06 -3.92 17.98
N ARG A 147 8.29 -4.84 18.57
CA ARG A 147 8.68 -5.53 19.81
C ARG A 147 9.90 -6.43 19.62
N LEU A 148 9.96 -7.13 18.50
CA LEU A 148 11.02 -8.09 18.18
C LEU A 148 12.39 -7.41 18.06
N VAL A 149 12.44 -6.26 17.39
CA VAL A 149 13.69 -5.47 17.27
C VAL A 149 14.01 -4.75 18.58
N GLY A 150 12.98 -4.28 19.30
CA GLY A 150 13.15 -3.56 20.55
C GLY A 150 13.90 -2.23 20.39
N THR A 151 14.79 -1.92 21.33
CA THR A 151 15.66 -0.75 21.28
C THR A 151 16.91 -1.03 20.47
N PHE A 152 17.30 -0.10 19.60
CA PHE A 152 18.49 -0.23 18.78
C PHE A 152 19.38 1.01 18.90
N ALA A 153 20.69 0.79 18.79
CA ALA A 153 21.64 1.85 18.51
C ALA A 153 21.78 1.97 16.99
N ILE A 154 21.63 3.18 16.45
CA ILE A 154 21.91 3.41 15.03
C ILE A 154 23.41 3.69 14.90
N ASP A 155 24.11 2.83 14.16
CA ASP A 155 25.55 2.95 13.90
C ASP A 155 25.82 3.05 12.38
N ALA A 156 27.08 2.87 11.99
CA ALA A 156 27.52 2.96 10.59
C ALA A 156 27.34 1.65 9.79
N ASP A 157 26.75 0.59 10.35
CA ASP A 157 26.47 -0.63 9.58
C ASP A 157 25.25 -0.41 8.66
N PRO A 158 25.40 -0.47 7.32
CA PRO A 158 24.30 -0.21 6.40
C PRO A 158 23.13 -1.20 6.56
N LEU A 159 23.37 -2.44 7.00
CA LEU A 159 22.30 -3.42 7.22
C LEU A 159 21.53 -3.11 8.51
N ARG A 160 22.21 -2.66 9.57
CA ARG A 160 21.54 -2.18 10.79
C ARG A 160 20.72 -0.93 10.51
N GLN A 161 21.25 0.01 9.72
CA GLN A 161 20.50 1.19 9.29
C GLN A 161 19.25 0.82 8.48
N GLN A 162 19.33 -0.18 7.60
CA GLN A 162 18.13 -0.69 6.92
C GLN A 162 17.13 -1.32 7.91
N LEU A 163 17.60 -2.16 8.83
CA LEU A 163 16.72 -2.80 9.82
C LEU A 163 15.95 -1.74 10.62
N VAL A 164 16.65 -0.68 11.02
CA VAL A 164 16.09 0.50 11.68
C VAL A 164 15.07 1.22 10.80
N TYR A 165 15.34 1.37 9.50
CA TYR A 165 14.39 1.95 8.55
C TYR A 165 13.09 1.12 8.46
N GLU A 166 13.20 -0.21 8.32
CA GLU A 166 12.02 -1.08 8.19
C GLU A 166 11.18 -1.12 9.47
N VAL A 167 11.80 -1.23 10.64
CA VAL A 167 11.06 -1.18 11.91
C VAL A 167 10.40 0.19 12.14
N SER A 168 11.04 1.28 11.67
CA SER A 168 10.44 2.63 11.73
C SER A 168 9.21 2.76 10.85
N ARG A 169 9.19 2.11 9.68
CA ARG A 169 7.99 2.04 8.83
C ARG A 169 6.86 1.27 9.53
N ALA A 170 7.17 0.19 10.23
CA ALA A 170 6.20 -0.54 11.04
C ALA A 170 5.65 0.32 12.19
N ALA A 171 6.54 0.99 12.94
CA ALA A 171 6.17 1.89 14.04
C ALA A 171 5.29 3.05 13.56
N TYR A 172 5.59 3.60 12.39
CA TYR A 172 4.77 4.64 11.76
C TYR A 172 3.33 4.16 11.49
N GLN A 173 3.13 2.92 11.02
CA GLN A 173 1.77 2.41 10.79
C GLN A 173 0.99 2.18 12.10
N LEU A 174 1.67 1.83 13.19
CA LEU A 174 1.03 1.68 14.51
C LEU A 174 0.57 3.01 15.08
N ASN A 175 1.42 4.04 15.00
CA ASN A 175 1.13 5.35 15.56
C ASN A 175 1.75 6.46 14.73
N ARG A 176 0.99 6.96 13.74
CA ARG A 176 1.39 8.07 12.87
C ARG A 176 1.62 9.38 13.63
N LYS A 177 1.14 9.51 14.87
CA LYS A 177 1.35 10.69 15.73
C LYS A 177 2.61 10.58 16.59
N SER A 178 3.26 9.41 16.66
CA SER A 178 4.49 9.23 17.42
C SER A 178 5.63 10.00 16.75
N PRO A 179 6.45 10.78 17.49
CA PRO A 179 7.61 11.47 16.93
C PRO A 179 8.75 10.51 16.56
N ILE A 180 8.82 9.34 17.19
CA ILE A 180 9.96 8.41 17.12
C ILE A 180 10.30 8.01 15.66
N PRO A 181 9.37 7.53 14.82
CA PRO A 181 9.70 7.21 13.43
C PRO A 181 10.23 8.41 12.64
N TYR A 182 9.76 9.62 12.92
CA TYR A 182 10.22 10.83 12.24
C TYR A 182 11.65 11.20 12.63
N GLU A 183 11.99 11.10 13.91
CA GLU A 183 13.35 11.33 14.40
C GLU A 183 14.33 10.35 13.75
N ILE A 184 13.94 9.07 13.66
CA ILE A 184 14.75 8.05 13.02
C ILE A 184 14.89 8.30 11.52
N PHE A 185 13.81 8.61 10.80
CA PHE A 185 13.90 8.95 9.38
C PHE A 185 14.74 10.20 9.16
N GLY A 186 14.65 11.21 10.04
CA GLY A 186 15.47 12.42 9.95
C GLY A 186 16.95 12.13 10.17
N TRP A 187 17.28 11.28 11.15
CA TRP A 187 18.65 10.82 11.36
C TRP A 187 19.17 10.05 10.14
N LEU A 188 18.40 9.09 9.62
CA LEU A 188 18.80 8.30 8.45
C LEU A 188 18.95 9.16 7.20
N ALA A 189 18.10 10.15 6.98
CA ALA A 189 18.21 11.09 5.86
C ALA A 189 19.55 11.84 5.86
N GLY A 190 20.06 12.22 7.03
CA GLY A 190 21.34 12.92 7.16
C GLY A 190 22.57 12.01 7.28
N ASN A 191 22.43 10.80 7.79
CA ASN A 191 23.56 10.00 8.28
C ASN A 191 23.66 8.59 7.70
N ALA A 192 22.65 8.11 6.94
CA ALA A 192 22.74 6.77 6.39
C ALA A 192 23.93 6.65 5.41
N VAL A 193 24.61 5.51 5.45
CA VAL A 193 25.79 5.23 4.62
C VAL A 193 25.40 5.17 3.15
N ARG A 194 24.26 4.52 2.85
CA ARG A 194 23.74 4.34 1.50
C ARG A 194 22.95 5.56 1.03
N PRO A 195 23.31 6.18 -0.11
CA PRO A 195 22.55 7.28 -0.71
C PRO A 195 21.08 6.92 -0.96
N ALA A 196 20.79 5.69 -1.40
CA ALA A 196 19.41 5.23 -1.61
C ALA A 196 18.58 5.32 -0.31
N LEU A 197 19.17 4.89 0.81
CA LEU A 197 18.49 4.92 2.11
C LEU A 197 18.30 6.35 2.63
N ARG A 198 19.29 7.24 2.44
CA ARG A 198 19.15 8.67 2.78
C ARG A 198 17.98 9.30 2.04
N THR A 199 17.93 9.12 0.72
CA THR A 199 16.83 9.64 -0.10
C THR A 199 15.49 9.07 0.36
N LEU A 200 15.36 7.74 0.50
CA LEU A 200 14.10 7.12 0.89
C LEU A 200 13.62 7.53 2.29
N ALA A 201 14.53 7.74 3.24
CA ALA A 201 14.19 8.26 4.57
C ALA A 201 13.65 9.70 4.49
N ALA A 202 14.30 10.57 3.72
CA ALA A 202 13.80 11.93 3.46
C ALA A 202 12.42 11.91 2.78
N LEU A 203 12.19 11.02 1.81
CA LEU A 203 10.90 10.90 1.13
C LEU A 203 9.75 10.44 2.05
N GLN A 204 10.02 9.63 3.09
CA GLN A 204 9.01 9.28 4.10
C GLN A 204 8.53 10.54 4.86
N LEU A 205 9.46 11.45 5.15
CA LEU A 205 9.18 12.72 5.81
C LEU A 205 8.38 13.65 4.88
N VAL A 206 8.78 13.77 3.61
CA VAL A 206 8.03 14.53 2.60
C VAL A 206 6.59 14.04 2.50
N SER A 207 6.37 12.73 2.33
CA SER A 207 5.03 12.17 2.17
C SER A 207 4.14 12.42 3.38
N THR A 208 4.71 12.49 4.58
CA THR A 208 3.92 12.73 5.79
C THR A 208 3.62 14.22 5.99
N ARG A 209 4.60 15.09 5.77
CA ARG A 209 4.47 16.53 5.98
C ARG A 209 3.68 17.23 4.88
N ALA A 210 3.78 16.77 3.63
CA ALA A 210 3.03 17.31 2.49
C ALA A 210 1.50 17.12 2.63
N ARG A 211 1.06 16.14 3.42
CA ARG A 211 -0.37 15.93 3.74
C ARG A 211 -0.85 16.72 4.95
N GLY A 212 0.07 17.32 5.71
CA GLY A 212 -0.19 18.16 6.86
C GLY A 212 -0.06 19.65 6.55
N SER A 213 0.03 20.47 7.60
CA SER A 213 0.20 21.92 7.51
C SER A 213 1.66 22.37 7.36
N ASP A 214 2.63 21.45 7.39
CA ASP A 214 4.06 21.78 7.45
C ASP A 214 4.74 21.64 6.08
N ARG A 215 4.43 22.58 5.19
CA ARG A 215 4.98 22.59 3.83
C ARG A 215 6.46 22.96 3.80
N GLU A 216 6.91 23.82 4.70
CA GLU A 216 8.31 24.25 4.78
C GLU A 216 9.20 23.07 5.17
N GLU A 217 8.79 22.27 6.16
CA GLU A 217 9.52 21.07 6.52
C GLU A 217 9.53 20.05 5.37
N ALA A 218 8.41 19.89 4.65
CA ALA A 218 8.36 19.04 3.46
C ALA A 218 9.33 19.51 2.36
N ALA A 219 9.44 20.82 2.13
CA ALA A 219 10.36 21.40 1.15
C ALA A 219 11.83 21.15 1.54
N ARG A 220 12.17 21.30 2.83
CA ARG A 220 13.51 21.01 3.35
C ARG A 220 13.90 19.55 3.10
N TRP A 221 13.05 18.60 3.48
CA TRP A 221 13.33 17.18 3.25
C TRP A 221 13.39 16.83 1.76
N LEU A 222 12.61 17.50 0.91
CA LEU A 222 12.70 17.32 -0.54
C LEU A 222 14.05 17.83 -1.09
N ALA A 223 14.58 18.93 -0.55
CA ALA A 223 15.91 19.42 -0.89
C ALA A 223 17.02 18.45 -0.45
N ASP A 224 16.93 17.89 0.77
CA ASP A 224 17.87 16.89 1.29
C ASP A 224 17.84 15.60 0.44
N ALA A 225 16.64 15.17 0.05
CA ALA A 225 16.45 14.03 -0.85
C ALA A 225 17.11 14.29 -2.23
N LYS A 226 16.95 15.50 -2.78
CA LYS A 226 17.56 15.92 -4.05
C LYS A 226 19.08 15.94 -3.96
N ALA A 227 19.65 16.47 -2.89
CA ALA A 227 21.09 16.49 -2.67
C ALA A 227 21.66 15.05 -2.64
N SER A 228 20.94 14.13 -1.99
CA SER A 228 21.33 12.73 -1.89
C SER A 228 21.31 11.98 -3.23
N LEU A 229 20.55 12.45 -4.23
CA LEU A 229 20.54 11.84 -5.57
C LEU A 229 21.92 11.85 -6.24
N THR A 230 22.76 12.84 -5.94
CA THR A 230 24.12 12.95 -6.49
C THR A 230 25.01 11.75 -6.13
N GLY A 231 24.72 11.07 -5.01
CA GLY A 231 25.44 9.88 -4.57
C GLY A 231 24.91 8.57 -5.17
N LEU A 232 23.78 8.57 -5.88
CA LEU A 232 23.16 7.33 -6.37
C LEU A 232 23.99 6.60 -7.42
N GLY A 233 25.00 7.23 -8.03
CA GLY A 233 25.95 6.54 -8.91
C GLY A 233 26.81 5.48 -8.20
N ALA A 234 26.81 5.44 -6.87
CA ALA A 234 27.42 4.36 -6.08
C ALA A 234 26.48 3.18 -5.81
N GLU A 235 25.20 3.30 -6.17
CA GLU A 235 24.19 2.24 -6.04
C GLU A 235 24.07 1.46 -7.36
N PRO A 236 23.55 0.22 -7.35
CA PRO A 236 23.20 -0.48 -8.58
C PRO A 236 22.23 0.33 -9.44
N ASP A 237 22.40 0.29 -10.77
CA ASP A 237 21.64 1.11 -11.72
C ASP A 237 20.12 1.01 -11.53
N TRP A 238 19.59 -0.21 -11.37
CA TRP A 238 18.16 -0.43 -11.12
C TRP A 238 17.68 0.31 -9.87
N LEU A 239 18.47 0.31 -8.80
CA LEU A 239 18.12 0.96 -7.53
C LEU A 239 18.18 2.48 -7.66
N ALA A 240 19.18 3.01 -8.37
CA ALA A 240 19.28 4.43 -8.65
C ALA A 240 18.04 4.94 -9.42
N HIS A 241 17.60 4.20 -10.45
CA HIS A 241 16.38 4.53 -11.20
C HIS A 241 15.12 4.42 -10.33
N LEU A 242 14.98 3.36 -9.52
CA LEU A 242 13.85 3.18 -8.60
C LEU A 242 13.72 4.36 -7.62
N VAL A 243 14.82 4.73 -6.96
CA VAL A 243 14.83 5.82 -5.97
C VAL A 243 14.57 7.17 -6.62
N THR A 244 15.12 7.42 -7.82
CA THR A 244 14.91 8.68 -8.55
C THR A 244 13.46 8.82 -9.04
N SER A 245 12.84 7.73 -9.52
CA SER A 245 11.42 7.72 -9.87
C SER A 245 10.54 8.08 -8.66
N ARG A 246 10.84 7.52 -7.48
CA ARG A 246 10.13 7.83 -6.23
C ARG A 246 10.34 9.28 -5.78
N TYR A 247 11.54 9.83 -5.96
CA TYR A 247 11.81 11.24 -5.68
C TYR A 247 10.89 12.14 -6.51
N HIS A 248 10.80 11.90 -7.82
CA HIS A 248 9.97 12.71 -8.70
C HIS A 248 8.48 12.62 -8.35
N ARG A 249 7.96 11.44 -7.96
CA ARG A 249 6.59 11.32 -7.43
C ARG A 249 6.36 12.16 -6.18
N ALA A 250 7.31 12.18 -5.25
CA ALA A 250 7.20 12.98 -4.03
C ALA A 250 7.32 14.49 -4.32
N ALA A 251 8.18 14.88 -5.26
CA ALA A 251 8.28 16.26 -5.74
C ALA A 251 6.96 16.73 -6.37
N ALA A 252 6.36 15.92 -7.25
CA ALA A 252 5.05 16.21 -7.84
C ALA A 252 3.96 16.40 -6.77
N LEU A 253 3.95 15.57 -5.72
CA LEU A 253 3.00 15.71 -4.60
C LEU A 253 3.19 17.03 -3.84
N HIS A 254 4.44 17.46 -3.61
CA HIS A 254 4.75 18.72 -2.94
C HIS A 254 4.25 19.93 -3.77
N GLU A 255 4.56 19.92 -5.06
CA GLU A 255 4.21 20.98 -6.02
C GLU A 255 2.70 21.05 -6.32
N LEU A 256 1.95 19.97 -6.08
CA LEU A 256 0.49 19.93 -6.31
C LEU A 256 -0.27 21.01 -5.54
N SER A 257 0.31 21.54 -4.48
CA SER A 257 -0.28 22.60 -3.68
C SER A 257 -0.17 24.00 -4.30
N GLY A 258 0.69 24.18 -5.31
CA GLY A 258 0.84 25.40 -6.08
C GLY A 258 -0.30 25.63 -7.08
N ARG A 259 -0.33 26.83 -7.70
CA ARG A 259 -1.25 27.12 -8.81
C ARG A 259 -0.71 26.62 -10.15
N ASP A 260 0.61 26.68 -10.32
CA ASP A 260 1.29 26.19 -11.50
C ASP A 260 1.29 24.65 -11.52
N ARG A 261 0.93 24.07 -12.66
CA ARG A 261 0.85 22.62 -12.88
C ARG A 261 2.01 22.09 -13.69
N ASP A 262 2.78 22.94 -14.36
CA ASP A 262 3.86 22.53 -15.24
C ASP A 262 4.97 21.78 -14.46
N PRO A 263 5.41 22.22 -13.26
CA PRO A 263 6.38 21.48 -12.46
C PRO A 263 5.87 20.10 -12.04
N VAL A 264 4.57 19.99 -11.72
CA VAL A 264 3.94 18.72 -11.33
C VAL A 264 4.00 17.74 -12.50
N VAL A 265 3.58 18.18 -13.69
CA VAL A 265 3.57 17.36 -14.91
C VAL A 265 5.00 16.95 -15.31
N ALA A 266 5.97 17.87 -15.22
CA ALA A 266 7.37 17.58 -15.51
C ALA A 266 7.95 16.49 -14.60
N HIS A 267 7.69 16.58 -13.30
CA HIS A 267 8.09 15.55 -12.35
C HIS A 267 7.41 14.20 -12.63
N MET A 268 6.11 14.21 -12.93
CA MET A 268 5.39 12.98 -13.24
C MET A 268 5.89 12.29 -14.53
N ARG A 269 6.35 13.07 -15.52
CA ARG A 269 7.04 12.55 -16.71
C ARG A 269 8.40 11.94 -16.36
N ALA A 270 9.23 12.67 -15.62
CA ALA A 270 10.54 12.17 -15.18
C ALA A 270 10.41 10.87 -14.35
N ALA A 271 9.37 10.77 -13.51
CA ALA A 271 9.09 9.55 -12.76
C ALA A 271 8.85 8.33 -13.68
N LEU A 272 8.12 8.51 -14.79
CA LEU A 272 7.91 7.45 -15.79
C LEU A 272 9.19 7.12 -16.56
N GLU A 273 9.97 8.13 -16.97
CA GLU A 273 11.24 7.90 -17.68
C GLU A 273 12.23 7.06 -16.86
N HIS A 274 12.34 7.34 -15.56
CA HIS A 274 13.15 6.54 -14.64
C HIS A 274 12.54 5.14 -14.40
N ASP A 275 11.22 5.00 -14.40
CA ASP A 275 10.58 3.69 -14.30
C ASP A 275 10.83 2.82 -15.54
N ASP A 276 10.78 3.41 -16.74
CA ASP A 276 11.11 2.70 -17.98
C ASP A 276 12.59 2.28 -18.01
N ALA A 277 13.49 3.09 -17.44
CA ALA A 277 14.90 2.74 -17.28
C ALA A 277 15.12 1.64 -16.22
N LEU A 278 14.35 1.67 -15.12
CA LEU A 278 14.31 0.57 -14.15
C LEU A 278 13.86 -0.74 -14.81
N ALA A 279 12.86 -0.71 -15.70
CA ALA A 279 12.41 -1.90 -16.41
C ALA A 279 13.50 -2.54 -17.29
N ARG A 280 14.37 -1.72 -17.88
CA ARG A 280 15.49 -2.19 -18.71
C ARG A 280 16.67 -2.71 -17.89
N SER A 281 16.80 -2.30 -16.63
CA SER A 281 17.91 -2.67 -15.74
C SER A 281 17.54 -3.75 -14.72
N ALA A 282 16.28 -4.20 -14.70
CA ALA A 282 15.85 -5.29 -13.84
C ALA A 282 16.37 -6.65 -14.36
N GLU A 283 17.19 -7.32 -13.56
CA GLU A 283 17.90 -8.56 -13.93
C GLU A 283 17.25 -9.83 -13.35
N ASN A 284 16.40 -9.69 -12.33
CA ASN A 284 15.81 -10.83 -11.65
C ASN A 284 14.31 -10.61 -11.32
N PRO A 285 13.57 -11.67 -10.94
CA PRO A 285 12.13 -11.57 -10.67
C PRO A 285 11.75 -10.56 -9.58
N VAL A 286 12.60 -10.39 -8.56
CA VAL A 286 12.37 -9.45 -7.46
C VAL A 286 12.53 -8.00 -7.94
N GLN A 287 13.57 -7.71 -8.73
CA GLN A 287 13.78 -6.39 -9.33
C GLN A 287 12.65 -6.04 -10.31
N ALA A 288 12.22 -7.01 -11.13
CA ALA A 288 11.05 -6.85 -12.00
C ALA A 288 9.79 -6.57 -11.17
N HIS A 289 9.66 -7.20 -9.99
CA HIS A 289 8.56 -6.90 -9.08
C HIS A 289 8.63 -5.48 -8.50
N TYR A 290 9.82 -4.99 -8.11
CA TYR A 290 9.99 -3.58 -7.70
C TYR A 290 9.59 -2.61 -8.80
N GLN A 291 9.93 -2.92 -10.05
CA GLN A 291 9.52 -2.14 -11.20
C GLN A 291 8.01 -2.13 -11.36
N ARG A 292 7.34 -3.29 -11.29
CA ARG A 292 5.87 -3.36 -11.40
C ARG A 292 5.17 -2.56 -10.30
N GLU A 293 5.68 -2.61 -9.07
CA GLU A 293 5.17 -1.79 -7.97
C GLU A 293 5.35 -0.31 -8.26
N ASN A 294 6.55 0.09 -8.68
CA ASN A 294 6.83 1.49 -9.00
C ASN A 294 5.97 1.99 -10.16
N ARG A 295 5.84 1.23 -11.26
CA ARG A 295 4.98 1.54 -12.40
C ARG A 295 3.54 1.75 -11.96
N GLY A 296 2.98 0.81 -11.19
CA GLY A 296 1.61 0.91 -10.70
C GLY A 296 1.40 2.20 -9.89
N LEU A 297 2.32 2.49 -8.98
CA LEU A 297 2.28 3.70 -8.17
C LEU A 297 2.42 5.00 -9.00
N VAL A 298 3.30 5.03 -10.02
CA VAL A 298 3.47 6.20 -10.89
C VAL A 298 2.22 6.45 -11.73
N LEU A 299 1.68 5.41 -12.37
CA LEU A 299 0.45 5.50 -13.19
C LEU A 299 -0.76 5.89 -12.35
N GLU A 300 -0.90 5.33 -11.14
CA GLU A 300 -1.98 5.69 -10.21
C GLU A 300 -1.90 7.18 -9.83
N ALA A 301 -0.70 7.70 -9.58
CA ALA A 301 -0.49 9.13 -9.29
C ALA A 301 -0.85 10.03 -10.48
N HIS A 302 -0.54 9.60 -11.71
CA HIS A 302 -0.99 10.28 -12.94
C HIS A 302 -2.51 10.35 -13.05
N LEU A 303 -3.20 9.22 -12.86
CA LEU A 303 -4.66 9.20 -12.90
C LEU A 303 -5.28 10.11 -11.82
N LYS A 304 -4.73 10.08 -10.60
CA LYS A 304 -5.19 10.97 -9.52
C LYS A 304 -4.96 12.44 -9.84
N LEU A 305 -3.80 12.79 -10.40
CA LEU A 305 -3.50 14.15 -10.84
C LEU A 305 -4.54 14.61 -11.86
N ASP A 306 -4.73 13.86 -12.93
CA ASP A 306 -5.70 14.18 -13.99
C ASP A 306 -7.13 14.29 -13.46
N THR A 307 -7.51 13.41 -12.54
CA THR A 307 -8.81 13.45 -11.88
C THR A 307 -8.99 14.75 -11.09
N LEU A 308 -7.95 15.19 -10.37
CA LEU A 308 -8.00 16.40 -9.52
C LEU A 308 -7.89 17.71 -10.31
N THR A 309 -7.10 17.75 -11.38
CA THR A 309 -6.69 19.00 -12.05
C THR A 309 -7.18 19.13 -13.49
N GLY A 310 -7.59 18.03 -14.14
CA GLY A 310 -7.95 18.03 -15.56
C GLY A 310 -6.76 18.23 -16.51
N THR A 311 -5.52 18.08 -16.05
CA THR A 311 -4.30 18.38 -16.83
C THR A 311 -4.02 17.45 -18.01
N ALA A 312 -4.70 16.29 -18.08
CA ALA A 312 -4.46 15.25 -19.10
C ALA A 312 -2.97 14.83 -19.20
N SER A 313 -2.32 14.72 -18.04
CA SER A 313 -0.91 14.34 -17.86
C SER A 313 -0.66 12.83 -17.93
N ALA A 314 -1.69 12.02 -17.69
CA ALA A 314 -1.55 10.57 -17.72
C ALA A 314 -1.25 10.06 -19.14
N PRO A 315 -0.41 9.03 -19.30
CA PRO A 315 -0.28 8.31 -20.57
C PRO A 315 -1.63 7.84 -21.11
N GLY A 316 -1.82 7.88 -22.44
CA GLY A 316 -3.12 7.59 -23.06
C GLY A 316 -3.68 6.20 -22.73
N ASP A 317 -2.82 5.22 -22.50
CA ASP A 317 -3.14 3.82 -22.16
C ASP A 317 -2.93 3.49 -20.67
N ALA A 318 -2.78 4.49 -19.79
CA ALA A 318 -2.47 4.30 -18.37
C ALA A 318 -3.46 3.37 -17.63
N VAL A 319 -4.76 3.46 -17.96
CA VAL A 319 -5.79 2.56 -17.42
C VAL A 319 -5.53 1.11 -17.81
N GLY A 320 -5.26 0.85 -19.09
CA GLY A 320 -4.97 -0.50 -19.58
C GLY A 320 -3.69 -1.07 -18.97
N GLN A 321 -2.65 -0.25 -18.83
CA GLN A 321 -1.42 -0.64 -18.16
C GLN A 321 -1.64 -1.01 -16.69
N LEU A 322 -2.40 -0.20 -15.93
CA LEU A 322 -2.71 -0.50 -14.53
C LEU A 322 -3.52 -1.79 -14.38
N LEU A 323 -4.53 -2.01 -15.22
CA LEU A 323 -5.32 -3.25 -15.21
C LEU A 323 -4.47 -4.48 -15.54
N SER A 324 -3.46 -4.36 -16.41
CA SER A 324 -2.52 -5.43 -16.73
C SER A 324 -1.54 -5.71 -15.58
N LEU A 325 -1.08 -4.66 -14.90
CA LEU A 325 -0.15 -4.79 -13.77
C LEU A 325 -0.82 -5.47 -12.57
N ASP A 326 -2.02 -5.01 -12.24
CA ASP A 326 -2.78 -5.47 -11.11
C ASP A 326 -4.30 -5.40 -11.35
N PRO A 327 -4.90 -6.49 -11.86
CA PRO A 327 -6.33 -6.51 -12.19
C PRO A 327 -7.24 -6.61 -10.96
N VAL A 328 -6.68 -6.76 -9.75
CA VAL A 328 -7.46 -7.07 -8.54
C VAL A 328 -7.09 -6.22 -7.33
N ASP A 329 -6.02 -5.43 -7.30
CA ASP A 329 -5.77 -4.57 -6.12
C ASP A 329 -6.78 -3.41 -6.05
N PRO A 330 -7.49 -3.27 -4.93
CA PRO A 330 -8.53 -2.25 -4.78
C PRO A 330 -8.00 -0.81 -4.85
N GLU A 331 -6.74 -0.53 -4.53
CA GLU A 331 -6.20 0.85 -4.61
C GLU A 331 -6.11 1.37 -6.07
N PRO A 332 -5.38 0.71 -6.99
CA PRO A 332 -5.32 1.15 -8.38
C PRO A 332 -6.69 1.07 -9.08
N LEU A 333 -7.49 0.04 -8.81
CA LEU A 333 -8.84 -0.07 -9.38
C LEU A 333 -9.75 1.09 -8.93
N TYR A 334 -9.68 1.50 -7.67
CA TYR A 334 -10.43 2.67 -7.21
C TYR A 334 -9.97 3.95 -7.93
N ALA A 335 -8.67 4.13 -8.12
CA ALA A 335 -8.14 5.28 -8.86
C ALA A 335 -8.61 5.31 -10.33
N ILE A 336 -8.62 4.15 -11.00
CA ILE A 336 -9.16 3.99 -12.35
C ILE A 336 -10.66 4.35 -12.37
N GLY A 337 -11.46 3.79 -11.47
CA GLY A 337 -12.91 4.06 -11.41
C GLY A 337 -13.19 5.55 -11.17
N ALA A 338 -12.46 6.20 -10.26
CA ALA A 338 -12.60 7.62 -9.99
C ALA A 338 -12.23 8.49 -11.20
N TYR A 339 -11.18 8.12 -11.93
CA TYR A 339 -10.76 8.78 -13.16
C TYR A 339 -11.82 8.66 -14.28
N LEU A 340 -12.35 7.45 -14.51
CA LEU A 340 -13.41 7.20 -15.50
C LEU A 340 -14.68 7.98 -15.17
N ALA A 341 -15.11 7.94 -13.91
CA ALA A 341 -16.25 8.71 -13.44
C ALA A 341 -16.04 10.23 -13.57
N GLY A 342 -14.82 10.71 -13.31
CA GLY A 342 -14.42 12.10 -13.51
C GLY A 342 -14.58 12.57 -14.96
N ARG A 343 -14.53 11.65 -15.93
CA ARG A 343 -14.76 11.88 -17.37
C ARG A 343 -16.19 11.60 -17.83
N GLY A 344 -17.07 11.21 -16.91
CA GLY A 344 -18.47 10.90 -17.23
C GLY A 344 -18.68 9.51 -17.84
N ASP A 345 -17.66 8.65 -17.88
CA ASP A 345 -17.81 7.24 -18.27
C ASP A 345 -18.29 6.43 -17.06
N TRP A 346 -19.58 6.60 -16.75
CA TRP A 346 -20.21 6.03 -15.55
C TRP A 346 -20.32 4.50 -15.62
N GLU A 347 -20.57 3.94 -16.81
CA GLU A 347 -20.57 2.50 -17.04
C GLU A 347 -19.23 1.85 -16.70
N ALA A 348 -18.13 2.33 -17.30
CA ALA A 348 -16.82 1.74 -17.05
C ALA A 348 -16.35 1.99 -15.61
N ALA A 349 -16.71 3.14 -15.02
CA ALA A 349 -16.46 3.42 -13.61
C ALA A 349 -17.18 2.43 -12.68
N LEU A 350 -18.48 2.17 -12.92
CA LEU A 350 -19.28 1.22 -12.15
C LEU A 350 -18.63 -0.17 -12.16
N GLU A 351 -18.30 -0.67 -13.34
CA GLU A 351 -17.65 -1.99 -13.48
C GLU A 351 -16.33 -2.06 -12.71
N THR A 352 -15.50 -1.02 -12.85
CA THR A 352 -14.20 -0.95 -12.18
C THR A 352 -14.35 -0.90 -10.66
N PHE A 353 -15.29 -0.10 -10.15
CA PHE A 353 -15.55 0.00 -8.71
C PHE A 353 -16.09 -1.31 -8.12
N LEU A 354 -16.94 -2.04 -8.85
CA LEU A 354 -17.39 -3.38 -8.42
C LEU A 354 -16.23 -4.38 -8.36
N ARG A 355 -15.31 -4.35 -9.33
CA ARG A 355 -14.09 -5.17 -9.29
C ARG A 355 -13.22 -4.83 -8.07
N ALA A 356 -13.01 -3.54 -7.79
CA ALA A 356 -12.27 -3.08 -6.62
C ALA A 356 -12.93 -3.52 -5.31
N ALA A 357 -14.26 -3.41 -5.22
CA ALA A 357 -15.02 -3.83 -4.04
C ALA A 357 -14.88 -5.33 -3.75
N GLY A 358 -14.87 -6.16 -4.79
CA GLY A 358 -14.69 -7.61 -4.66
C GLY A 358 -13.32 -8.04 -4.10
N SER A 359 -12.36 -7.13 -3.98
CA SER A 359 -11.03 -7.41 -3.43
C SER A 359 -10.88 -7.08 -1.95
N GLY A 360 -11.96 -6.66 -1.30
CA GLY A 360 -11.99 -6.43 0.14
C GLY A 360 -11.27 -5.16 0.58
N THR A 361 -10.91 -5.11 1.86
CA THR A 361 -10.37 -3.96 2.61
C THR A 361 -11.36 -2.79 2.75
N LEU A 362 -11.01 -1.79 3.57
CA LEU A 362 -11.77 -0.54 3.64
C LEU A 362 -11.76 0.24 2.31
N ARG A 363 -10.75 0.04 1.47
CA ARG A 363 -10.74 0.60 0.12
C ARG A 363 -11.82 -0.05 -0.74
N GLY A 364 -12.01 -1.36 -0.64
CA GLY A 364 -13.10 -2.07 -1.31
C GLY A 364 -14.47 -1.60 -0.85
N ALA A 365 -14.65 -1.34 0.45
CA ALA A 365 -15.88 -0.73 0.98
C ALA A 365 -16.13 0.65 0.33
N SER A 366 -15.09 1.49 0.25
CA SER A 366 -15.19 2.78 -0.45
C SER A 366 -15.57 2.63 -1.93
N ALA A 367 -15.03 1.62 -2.60
CA ALA A 367 -15.38 1.30 -3.98
C ALA A 367 -16.82 0.80 -4.13
N ALA A 368 -17.32 -0.02 -3.19
CA ALA A 368 -18.71 -0.46 -3.19
C ALA A 368 -19.69 0.72 -3.09
N ASN A 369 -19.38 1.71 -2.23
CA ASN A 369 -20.14 2.95 -2.18
C ASN A 369 -20.06 3.73 -3.50
N ALA A 370 -18.87 3.84 -4.09
CA ALA A 370 -18.70 4.53 -5.37
C ALA A 370 -19.48 3.84 -6.51
N ALA A 371 -19.50 2.51 -6.54
CA ALA A 371 -20.33 1.72 -7.45
C ALA A 371 -21.82 2.02 -7.26
N ALA A 372 -22.32 2.09 -6.02
CA ALA A 372 -23.71 2.44 -5.76
C ALA A 372 -24.07 3.82 -6.34
N VAL A 373 -23.21 4.82 -6.15
CA VAL A 373 -23.39 6.17 -6.71
C VAL A 373 -23.39 6.15 -8.25
N CYS A 374 -22.49 5.38 -8.88
CA CYS A 374 -22.49 5.24 -10.34
C CYS A 374 -23.76 4.56 -10.85
N ALA A 375 -24.23 3.50 -10.19
CA ALA A 375 -25.46 2.81 -10.56
C ALA A 375 -26.71 3.70 -10.42
N GLU A 376 -26.79 4.53 -9.37
CA GLU A 376 -27.85 5.54 -9.22
C GLU A 376 -27.84 6.56 -10.37
N ARG A 377 -26.66 7.04 -10.76
CA ARG A 377 -26.49 7.98 -11.88
C ARG A 377 -26.95 7.39 -13.21
N LEU A 378 -26.80 6.09 -13.37
CA LEU A 378 -27.23 5.33 -14.54
C LEU A 378 -28.70 4.89 -14.48
N GLY A 379 -29.42 5.20 -13.40
CA GLY A 379 -30.82 4.77 -13.22
C GLY A 379 -30.98 3.26 -13.03
N ARG A 380 -29.99 2.60 -12.41
CA ARG A 380 -29.96 1.15 -12.17
C ARG A 380 -30.12 0.80 -10.68
N PRO A 381 -31.34 0.88 -10.13
CA PRO A 381 -31.57 0.76 -8.69
C PRO A 381 -31.16 -0.60 -8.11
N ASP A 382 -31.35 -1.69 -8.84
CA ASP A 382 -31.00 -3.04 -8.37
C ASP A 382 -29.48 -3.23 -8.21
N GLU A 383 -28.70 -2.68 -9.14
CA GLU A 383 -27.23 -2.67 -9.05
C GLU A 383 -26.75 -1.79 -7.90
N ALA A 384 -27.38 -0.63 -7.71
CA ALA A 384 -27.08 0.25 -6.57
C ALA A 384 -27.33 -0.47 -5.24
N GLU A 385 -28.44 -1.19 -5.11
CA GLU A 385 -28.77 -1.94 -3.90
C GLU A 385 -27.82 -3.12 -3.65
N ARG A 386 -27.42 -3.85 -4.71
CA ARG A 386 -26.37 -4.87 -4.60
C ARG A 386 -25.05 -4.26 -4.11
N ALA A 387 -24.65 -3.11 -4.63
CA ALA A 387 -23.42 -2.44 -4.22
C ALA A 387 -23.48 -1.94 -2.76
N ARG A 388 -24.64 -1.50 -2.26
CA ARG A 388 -24.82 -1.15 -0.83
C ARG A 388 -24.72 -2.38 0.09
N ARG A 389 -25.28 -3.52 -0.30
CA ARG A 389 -25.07 -4.78 0.44
C ARG A 389 -23.61 -5.18 0.49
N LEU A 390 -22.91 -5.06 -0.63
CA LEU A 390 -21.46 -5.31 -0.68
C LEU A 390 -20.67 -4.36 0.24
N LEU A 391 -21.05 -3.08 0.32
CA LEU A 391 -20.49 -2.13 1.28
C LEU A 391 -20.68 -2.63 2.73
N LEU A 392 -21.87 -3.09 3.10
CA LEU A 392 -22.16 -3.59 4.45
C LEU A 392 -21.43 -4.91 4.77
N ASP A 393 -21.27 -5.79 3.79
CA ASP A 393 -20.48 -7.02 3.95
C ASP A 393 -18.99 -6.74 4.24
N LEU A 394 -18.48 -5.62 3.70
CA LEU A 394 -17.10 -5.18 3.83
C LEU A 394 -16.88 -4.30 5.06
N ASP A 395 -17.84 -3.45 5.41
CA ASP A 395 -17.78 -2.57 6.58
C ASP A 395 -19.17 -2.44 7.23
N PRO A 396 -19.50 -3.32 8.20
CA PRO A 396 -20.77 -3.26 8.94
C PRO A 396 -21.00 -1.97 9.72
N ALA A 397 -19.98 -1.11 9.85
CA ALA A 397 -20.09 0.21 10.46
C ALA A 397 -20.44 1.32 9.45
N ALA A 398 -20.57 1.00 8.15
CA ALA A 398 -21.00 1.97 7.15
C ALA A 398 -22.42 2.46 7.41
N ARG A 399 -22.63 3.77 7.27
CA ARG A 399 -23.95 4.42 7.35
C ARG A 399 -24.47 4.70 5.95
N LEU A 400 -25.63 4.14 5.61
CA LEU A 400 -26.21 4.33 4.30
C LEU A 400 -26.95 5.69 4.23
N PRO A 401 -27.06 6.31 3.05
CA PRO A 401 -27.74 7.61 2.91
C PRO A 401 -29.18 7.63 3.45
N VAL A 402 -29.88 6.49 3.46
CA VAL A 402 -31.27 6.36 3.93
C VAL A 402 -31.38 6.57 5.45
N ASP A 403 -30.32 6.26 6.21
CA ASP A 403 -30.27 6.45 7.67
C ASP A 403 -30.32 7.94 8.09
N ARG A 404 -30.13 8.88 7.14
CA ARG A 404 -30.23 10.32 7.40
C ARG A 404 -31.66 10.84 7.48
N ALA A 405 -32.63 10.15 6.87
CA ALA A 405 -34.01 10.63 6.85
C ALA A 405 -34.69 10.49 8.22
N ASP A 406 -34.28 9.49 9.02
CA ASP A 406 -34.83 9.21 10.34
C ASP A 406 -34.14 9.95 11.49
N ALA A 407 -33.04 10.66 11.21
CA ALA A 407 -32.28 11.44 12.21
C ALA A 407 -32.70 12.92 12.30
N ARG A 408 -33.86 13.31 11.75
CA ARG A 408 -34.44 14.62 12.06
C ARG A 408 -35.07 14.56 13.46
N PRO A 409 -34.80 15.53 14.36
CA PRO A 409 -35.50 15.58 15.63
C PRO A 409 -36.99 15.70 15.36
N ARG A 410 -37.77 14.76 15.89
CA ARG A 410 -39.22 14.95 16.00
C ARG A 410 -39.42 16.02 17.08
N GLY A 411 -39.75 17.23 16.64
CA GLY A 411 -40.45 18.29 17.39
C GLY A 411 -39.84 18.69 18.72
#